data_AF-A0AA97A186-F1
#
_entry.id   AF-A0AA97A186-F1
#
_cell.length_a   1.000
_cell.length_b   1.000
_cell.length_c   1.000
_cell.angle_alpha   90.00
_cell.angle_beta   90.00
_cell.angle_gamma   90.00
#
_symmetry.space_group_name_H-M   'P 1'
#
loop_
_entity.id
_entity.type
_entity.pdbx_description
1 polymer ?
#
loop_
_entity_poly.entity_id
_entity_poly.type
_entity_poly.pdbx_seq_one_letter_code
_entity_poly.pdbx_strand_id
1 'polypeptide(L)'
;MNVQAVGDGLDSNGNLLINGGQIFVSGAPNPGDGALDYEGHAAITGGDAIIVGWSGMAQGFGSDSSQASLLVKELSGTAGSNIRVLDSEGNQLAAYTASQAFDSILVSLADMEEGQTYTVFVDDQSLTATAGLTTE
;
A
#
# COMPACT_ATOMS: atom_id res chain seq x y z
N MET A 1 10.74 -8.41 -1.50
CA MET A 1 11.05 -8.11 -0.09
C MET A 1 9.76 -8.26 0.70
N ASN A 2 9.81 -8.93 1.84
CA ASN A 2 8.68 -9.04 2.77
C ASN A 2 9.13 -8.45 4.11
N VAL A 3 8.37 -7.52 4.66
CA VAL A 3 8.65 -6.85 5.93
C VAL A 3 7.50 -7.12 6.89
N GLN A 4 7.83 -7.62 8.07
CA GLN A 4 6.95 -7.68 9.23
C GLN A 4 7.60 -6.85 10.33
N ALA A 5 7.08 -5.66 10.59
CA ALA A 5 7.70 -4.71 11.51
C ALA A 5 7.01 -4.69 12.88
N VAL A 6 7.79 -4.50 13.94
CA VAL A 6 7.27 -4.24 15.29
C VAL A 6 7.20 -2.75 15.63
N GLY A 7 7.69 -1.90 14.72
CA GLY A 7 7.55 -0.45 14.68
C GLY A 7 7.20 -0.01 13.25
N ASP A 8 7.84 1.06 12.77
CA ASP A 8 7.68 1.52 11.38
C ASP A 8 8.14 0.46 10.36
N GLY A 9 7.42 0.39 9.23
CA GLY A 9 7.63 -0.62 8.20
C GLY A 9 8.83 -0.32 7.32
N LEU A 10 8.65 0.63 6.39
CA LEU A 10 9.75 1.25 5.66
C LEU A 10 9.97 2.63 6.28
N ASP A 11 11.12 2.83 6.91
CA ASP A 11 11.44 4.01 7.72
C ASP A 11 12.68 4.72 7.15
N SER A 12 12.52 6.00 6.82
CA SER A 12 13.59 6.87 6.33
C SER A 12 13.50 8.27 6.95
N ASN A 13 14.56 8.70 7.64
CA ASN A 13 14.73 10.12 8.05
C ASN A 13 15.09 11.05 6.85
N GLY A 14 14.58 10.74 5.66
CA GLY A 14 14.89 11.43 4.42
C GLY A 14 13.94 10.97 3.31
N ASN A 15 14.43 10.88 2.08
CA ASN A 15 13.60 10.41 0.97
C ASN A 15 13.49 8.88 0.98
N LEU A 16 12.37 8.37 0.44
CA LEU A 16 12.12 6.96 0.22
C LEU A 16 11.75 6.73 -1.25
N LEU A 17 12.56 5.94 -1.95
CA LEU A 17 12.38 5.72 -3.39
C LEU A 17 12.24 4.23 -3.68
N ILE A 18 11.12 3.86 -4.34
CA ILE A 18 10.88 2.51 -4.86
C ILE A 18 10.94 2.57 -6.37
N ASN A 19 11.98 1.97 -6.96
CA ASN A 19 12.19 1.98 -8.42
C ASN A 19 11.92 0.63 -9.08
N GLY A 20 11.49 -0.37 -8.31
CA GLY A 20 11.24 -1.71 -8.80
C GLY A 20 11.24 -2.78 -7.71
N GLY A 21 10.98 -4.01 -8.14
CA GLY A 21 10.88 -5.18 -7.27
C GLY A 21 9.45 -5.37 -6.74
N GLN A 22 9.30 -6.37 -5.89
CA GLN A 22 8.03 -6.68 -5.22
C GLN A 22 8.23 -6.46 -3.73
N ILE A 23 7.44 -5.58 -3.13
CA ILE A 23 7.56 -5.09 -1.76
C ILE A 23 6.23 -5.32 -1.05
N PHE A 24 6.25 -6.17 -0.03
CA PHE A 24 5.12 -6.39 0.83
C PHE A 24 5.48 -6.04 2.26
N VAL A 25 4.66 -5.20 2.89
CA VAL A 25 4.92 -4.68 4.23
C VAL A 25 3.68 -4.87 5.08
N SER A 26 3.86 -5.44 6.26
CA SER A 26 2.90 -5.36 7.35
C SER A 26 3.55 -4.59 8.49
N GLY A 27 3.15 -3.33 8.65
CA GLY A 27 3.57 -2.46 9.74
C GLY A 27 3.09 -2.95 11.10
N ALA A 28 3.57 -2.34 12.17
CA ALA A 28 3.15 -2.68 13.52
C ALA A 28 1.64 -2.48 13.70
N PRO A 29 0.96 -3.33 14.50
CA PRO A 29 -0.48 -3.28 14.67
C PRO A 29 -0.87 -2.22 15.72
N ASN A 30 -0.38 -1.00 15.56
CA ASN A 30 -0.73 0.13 16.41
C ASN A 30 -0.75 1.45 15.62
N PRO A 31 -1.47 2.47 16.08
CA PRO A 31 -1.61 3.75 15.37
C PRO A 31 -0.44 4.71 15.59
N GLY A 32 0.60 4.32 16.33
CA GLY A 32 1.78 5.15 16.60
C GLY A 32 2.90 5.00 15.57
N ASP A 33 2.84 3.95 14.73
CA ASP A 33 3.87 3.61 13.76
C ASP A 33 3.29 3.60 12.32
N GLY A 34 4.06 4.10 11.36
CA GLY A 34 3.77 4.13 9.94
C GLY A 34 4.26 2.88 9.21
N ALA A 35 3.41 2.25 8.41
CA ALA A 35 3.87 1.15 7.54
C ALA A 35 4.79 1.65 6.40
N LEU A 36 4.60 2.91 6.01
CA LEU A 36 5.51 3.73 5.22
C LEU A 36 5.72 5.01 6.03
N ASP A 37 6.96 5.27 6.45
CA ASP A 37 7.35 6.45 7.23
C ASP A 37 8.57 7.12 6.61
N TYR A 38 8.42 8.40 6.30
CA TYR A 38 9.47 9.22 5.73
C TYR A 38 9.36 10.70 6.14
N GLU A 39 10.52 11.34 6.37
CA GLU A 39 10.58 12.78 6.66
C GLU A 39 10.67 13.65 5.40
N GLY A 40 11.18 13.09 4.29
CA GLY A 40 11.40 13.79 3.02
C GLY A 40 10.26 13.58 2.02
N HIS A 41 10.60 13.04 0.84
CA HIS A 41 9.64 12.67 -0.19
C HIS A 41 9.63 11.15 -0.40
N ALA A 42 8.43 10.59 -0.63
CA ALA A 42 8.28 9.22 -1.09
C ALA A 42 7.86 9.17 -2.56
N ALA A 43 8.53 8.35 -3.36
CA ALA A 43 8.16 8.16 -4.76
C ALA A 43 8.24 6.68 -5.15
N ILE A 44 7.29 6.25 -5.97
CA ILE A 44 7.32 4.95 -6.65
C ILE A 44 7.35 5.14 -8.16
N THR A 45 8.36 4.55 -8.79
CA THR A 45 8.58 4.65 -10.25
C THR A 45 8.55 3.30 -10.95
N GLY A 46 8.43 2.21 -10.20
CA GLY A 46 8.31 0.87 -10.74
C GLY A 46 8.10 -0.20 -9.67
N GLY A 47 7.56 -1.34 -10.10
CA GLY A 47 7.41 -2.55 -9.28
C GLY A 47 6.06 -2.68 -8.60
N ASP A 48 5.96 -3.63 -7.69
CA ASP A 48 4.73 -3.91 -6.94
C ASP A 48 4.94 -3.62 -5.47
N ALA A 49 4.04 -2.83 -4.87
CA ALA A 49 4.01 -2.50 -3.46
C ALA A 49 2.61 -2.73 -2.90
N ILE A 50 2.51 -3.57 -1.87
CA ILE A 50 1.33 -3.63 -0.98
C ILE A 50 1.83 -3.41 0.45
N ILE A 51 1.48 -2.28 1.02
CA ILE A 51 1.92 -1.82 2.34
C ILE A 51 0.68 -1.68 3.21
N VAL A 52 0.58 -2.49 4.26
CA VAL A 52 -0.54 -2.44 5.22
C VAL A 52 -0.08 -1.99 6.59
N GLY A 53 -0.91 -1.17 7.23
CA GLY A 53 -0.61 -0.59 8.54
C GLY A 53 -1.84 0.00 9.20
N TRP A 54 -1.61 0.99 10.07
CA TRP A 54 -2.68 1.72 10.72
C TRP A 54 -2.96 3.07 10.06
N SER A 55 -4.23 3.41 9.93
CA SER A 55 -4.78 4.57 9.25
C SER A 55 -4.37 5.90 9.89
N GLY A 56 -4.08 5.89 11.20
CA GLY A 56 -3.67 7.05 11.99
C GLY A 56 -2.34 7.68 11.56
N MET A 57 -1.40 6.87 11.05
CA MET A 57 -0.09 7.30 10.52
C MET A 57 0.09 6.88 9.05
N ALA A 58 -1.00 6.60 8.34
CA ALA A 58 -0.93 6.13 6.97
C ALA A 58 -0.50 7.26 6.02
N GLN A 59 0.71 7.13 5.48
CA GLN A 59 1.28 7.94 4.41
C GLN A 59 1.17 7.22 3.05
N GLY A 60 1.21 7.99 1.97
CA GLY A 60 1.18 7.51 0.59
C GLY A 60 2.46 7.85 -0.17
N PHE A 61 2.37 7.85 -1.50
CA PHE A 61 3.44 8.32 -2.37
C PHE A 61 3.12 9.70 -2.94
N GLY A 62 4.16 10.52 -3.14
CA GLY A 62 4.05 11.88 -3.63
C GLY A 62 4.17 12.04 -5.13
N SER A 63 4.07 13.30 -5.56
CA SER A 63 4.02 13.74 -6.96
C SER A 63 5.27 13.42 -7.79
N ASP A 64 6.36 13.01 -7.15
CA ASP A 64 7.57 12.55 -7.84
C ASP A 64 7.40 11.12 -8.40
N SER A 65 6.28 10.45 -8.11
CA SER A 65 5.95 9.12 -8.60
C SER A 65 5.58 9.13 -10.09
N SER A 66 6.01 8.10 -10.81
CA SER A 66 5.57 7.83 -12.19
C SER A 66 4.64 6.63 -12.29
N GLN A 67 4.41 5.92 -11.19
CA GLN A 67 3.49 4.80 -11.09
C GLN A 67 2.32 5.18 -10.18
N ALA A 68 1.10 4.86 -10.59
CA ALA A 68 -0.09 5.23 -9.83
C ALA A 68 -0.24 4.39 -8.57
N SER A 69 -0.88 4.97 -7.55
CA SER A 69 -1.10 4.34 -6.26
C SER A 69 -2.51 4.58 -5.72
N LEU A 70 -2.89 3.79 -4.72
CA LEU A 70 -4.14 3.86 -3.99
C LEU A 70 -3.86 3.73 -2.50
N LEU A 71 -4.37 4.67 -1.70
CA LEU A 71 -4.41 4.57 -0.25
C LEU A 71 -5.86 4.36 0.21
N VAL A 72 -6.13 3.22 0.84
CA VAL A 72 -7.45 2.82 1.35
C VAL A 72 -7.40 2.80 2.88
N LYS A 73 -8.39 3.41 3.55
CA LYS A 73 -8.47 3.47 5.02
C LYS A 73 -9.79 2.89 5.59
N GLU A 74 -10.69 2.45 4.71
CA GLU A 74 -12.01 1.89 5.05
C GLU A 74 -12.03 0.36 5.07
N LEU A 75 -10.90 -0.29 4.77
CA LEU A 75 -10.73 -1.73 4.82
C LEU A 75 -9.75 -2.11 5.91
N SER A 76 -10.13 -3.09 6.72
CA SER A 76 -9.31 -3.63 7.79
C SER A 76 -9.25 -5.14 7.72
N GLY A 77 -8.22 -5.69 8.34
CA GLY A 77 -7.97 -7.13 8.36
C GLY A 77 -7.14 -7.53 9.56
N THR A 78 -6.99 -8.84 9.73
CA THR A 78 -6.17 -9.44 10.79
C THR A 78 -4.98 -10.17 10.18
N ALA A 79 -4.06 -10.63 11.02
CA ALA A 79 -3.01 -11.54 10.56
C ALA A 79 -3.64 -12.77 9.89
N GLY A 80 -3.26 -13.05 8.65
CA GLY A 80 -3.83 -14.10 7.82
C GLY A 80 -4.90 -13.64 6.82
N SER A 81 -5.44 -12.42 6.94
CA SER A 81 -6.37 -11.87 5.94
C SER A 81 -5.71 -11.76 4.58
N ASN A 82 -6.45 -12.11 3.53
CA ASN A 82 -5.98 -12.10 2.15
C ASN A 82 -6.42 -10.81 1.45
N ILE A 83 -5.44 -10.06 0.96
CA ILE A 83 -5.63 -8.85 0.17
C ILE A 83 -5.51 -9.21 -1.30
N ARG A 84 -6.47 -8.79 -2.12
CA ARG A 84 -6.43 -8.94 -3.58
C ARG A 84 -6.74 -7.62 -4.24
N VAL A 85 -6.05 -7.33 -5.34
CA VAL A 85 -6.28 -6.10 -6.12
C VAL A 85 -6.68 -6.50 -7.52
N LEU A 86 -7.85 -6.03 -7.95
CA LEU A 86 -8.41 -6.29 -9.27
C LEU A 86 -8.53 -4.99 -10.06
N ASP A 87 -8.35 -5.07 -11.37
CA ASP A 87 -8.68 -3.99 -12.29
C ASP A 87 -10.21 -3.87 -12.52
N SER A 88 -10.61 -2.92 -13.37
CA SER A 88 -12.01 -2.68 -13.71
C SER A 88 -12.65 -3.78 -14.58
N GLU A 89 -11.85 -4.64 -15.21
CA GLU A 89 -12.30 -5.80 -15.99
C GLU A 89 -12.47 -7.04 -15.11
N GLY A 90 -12.01 -7.00 -13.86
CA GLY A 90 -12.05 -8.10 -12.91
C GLY A 90 -10.82 -9.01 -12.96
N ASN A 91 -9.75 -8.61 -13.65
CA ASN A 91 -8.49 -9.35 -13.64
C ASN A 91 -7.77 -9.07 -12.32
N GLN A 92 -7.29 -10.12 -11.65
CA GLN A 92 -6.49 -9.99 -10.44
C GLN A 92 -5.05 -9.61 -10.81
N LEU A 93 -4.62 -8.43 -10.36
CA LEU A 93 -3.27 -7.91 -10.57
C LEU A 93 -2.30 -8.38 -9.49
N ALA A 94 -2.76 -8.44 -8.22
CA ALA A 94 -1.91 -8.86 -7.10
C ALA A 94 -2.71 -9.54 -5.99
N ALA A 95 -2.00 -10.33 -5.17
CA ALA A 95 -2.51 -10.90 -3.93
C ALA A 95 -1.41 -10.95 -2.85
N TYR A 96 -1.77 -10.64 -1.60
CA TYR A 96 -0.88 -10.66 -0.44
C TYR A 96 -1.63 -11.12 0.81
N THR A 97 -1.01 -11.96 1.63
CA THR A 97 -1.57 -12.34 2.94
C THR A 97 -0.87 -11.55 4.02
N ALA A 98 -1.62 -10.70 4.72
CA ALA A 98 -1.06 -9.84 5.76
C ALA A 98 -0.54 -10.68 6.93
N SER A 99 0.63 -10.33 7.46
CA SER A 99 1.21 -11.01 8.63
C SER A 99 0.79 -10.36 9.96
N GLN A 100 0.18 -9.17 9.90
CA GLN A 100 -0.27 -8.38 11.06
C GLN A 100 -1.64 -7.76 10.78
N ALA A 101 -2.35 -7.34 11.84
CA ALA A 101 -3.61 -6.61 11.71
C ALA A 101 -3.37 -5.19 11.17
N PHE A 102 -4.32 -4.68 10.41
CA PHE A 102 -4.24 -3.40 9.72
C PHE A 102 -5.64 -2.80 9.52
N ASP A 103 -5.71 -1.49 9.32
CA ASP A 103 -6.90 -0.76 8.86
C ASP A 103 -6.57 0.25 7.75
N SER A 104 -5.37 0.18 7.18
CA SER A 104 -4.98 0.89 5.97
C SER A 104 -4.19 0.01 5.01
N ILE A 105 -4.33 0.31 3.72
CA ILE A 105 -3.67 -0.40 2.62
C ILE A 105 -3.21 0.64 1.60
N LEU A 106 -1.90 0.75 1.39
CA LEU A 106 -1.29 1.46 0.27
C LEU A 106 -0.90 0.43 -0.80
N VAL A 107 -1.40 0.63 -2.01
CA VAL A 107 -1.16 -0.23 -3.17
C VAL A 107 -0.56 0.58 -4.30
N SER A 108 0.45 0.05 -4.95
CA SER A 108 0.89 0.50 -6.26
C SER A 108 1.48 -0.69 -7.00
N LEU A 109 1.00 -0.97 -8.20
CA LEU A 109 1.44 -2.12 -9.01
C LEU A 109 1.94 -1.63 -10.36
N ALA A 110 2.82 -2.38 -11.00
CA ALA A 110 3.39 -2.00 -12.29
C ALA A 110 2.32 -1.73 -13.37
N ASP A 111 1.20 -2.44 -13.30
CA ASP A 111 0.07 -2.32 -14.24
C ASP A 111 -0.98 -1.27 -13.82
N MET A 112 -0.71 -0.48 -12.77
CA MET A 112 -1.61 0.59 -12.33
C MET A 112 -1.37 1.89 -13.09
N GLU A 113 -2.45 2.46 -13.63
CA GLU A 113 -2.45 3.71 -14.39
C GLU A 113 -3.24 4.79 -13.64
N GLU A 114 -2.79 6.04 -13.81
CA GLU A 114 -3.47 7.21 -13.24
C GLU A 114 -4.89 7.35 -13.81
N GLY A 115 -5.86 7.65 -12.94
CA GLY A 115 -7.25 7.88 -13.33
C GLY A 115 -8.07 6.61 -13.55
N GLN A 116 -7.44 5.43 -13.55
CA GLN A 116 -8.15 4.15 -13.62
C GLN A 116 -8.66 3.72 -12.24
N THR A 117 -9.70 2.89 -12.23
CA THR A 117 -10.27 2.33 -11.01
C THR A 117 -9.78 0.92 -10.75
N TYR A 118 -9.53 0.63 -9.47
CA TYR A 118 -9.15 -0.70 -9.00
C TYR A 118 -9.98 -1.06 -7.78
N THR A 119 -10.25 -2.34 -7.61
CA THR A 119 -10.98 -2.87 -6.46
C THR A 119 -10.02 -3.62 -5.55
N VAL A 120 -9.85 -3.10 -4.34
CA VAL A 120 -9.10 -3.76 -3.27
C VAL A 120 -10.07 -4.62 -2.48
N PHE A 121 -9.76 -5.90 -2.35
CA PHE A 121 -10.46 -6.83 -1.48
C PHE A 121 -9.62 -7.13 -0.25
N VAL A 122 -10.28 -7.24 0.90
CA VAL A 122 -9.76 -7.90 2.10
C VAL A 122 -10.74 -9.00 2.46
N ASP A 123 -10.33 -10.24 2.27
CA ASP A 123 -11.21 -11.41 2.37
C ASP A 123 -12.49 -11.21 1.53
N ASP A 124 -13.65 -11.02 2.18
CA ASP A 124 -14.96 -10.79 1.55
C ASP A 124 -15.35 -9.30 1.45
N GLN A 125 -14.59 -8.39 2.07
CA GLN A 125 -14.84 -6.95 2.01
C GLN A 125 -14.11 -6.33 0.81
N SER A 126 -14.66 -5.25 0.25
CA SER A 126 -14.02 -4.58 -0.89
C SER A 126 -14.30 -3.09 -0.94
N LEU A 127 -13.36 -2.35 -1.51
CA LEU A 127 -13.50 -0.95 -1.87
C LEU A 127 -12.95 -0.72 -3.28
N THR A 128 -13.70 0.00 -4.11
CA THR A 128 -13.22 0.47 -5.42
C THR A 128 -12.81 1.93 -5.29
N ALA A 129 -11.62 2.26 -5.79
CA ALA A 129 -11.06 3.61 -5.75
C ALA A 129 -10.32 3.93 -7.05
N THR A 130 -10.15 5.23 -7.34
CA THR A 130 -9.40 5.72 -8.50
C THR A 130 -7.95 5.96 -8.13
N ALA A 131 -7.02 5.34 -8.88
CA ALA A 131 -5.58 5.49 -8.64
C ALA A 131 -5.09 6.87 -9.09
N GLY A 132 -4.12 7.41 -8.35
CA GLY A 132 -3.48 8.69 -8.64
C GLY A 132 -1.97 8.62 -8.53
N LEU A 133 -1.27 9.58 -9.13
CA LEU A 133 0.18 9.74 -8.94
C LEU A 133 0.56 10.30 -7.56
N THR A 134 -0.43 10.74 -6.78
CA THR A 134 -0.25 11.21 -5.41
C THR A 134 -1.30 10.60 -4.49
N THR A 135 -0.86 10.12 -3.34
CA THR A 135 -1.69 9.55 -2.25
C THR A 135 -1.28 10.02 -0.86
N GLU A 136 -0.35 10.99 -0.77
CA GLU A 136 0.00 11.71 0.47
C GLU A 136 -1.18 12.48 1.09
#